data_AF-A0A7S0AK88-F1
#
_entry.id   AF-A0A7S0AK88-F1
#
_cell.length_a   1.000
_cell.length_b   1.000
_cell.length_c   1.000
_cell.angle_alpha   90.00
_cell.angle_beta   90.00
_cell.angle_gamma   90.00
#
_symmetry.space_group_name_H-M   'P 1'
#
loop_
_entity.id
_entity.type
_entity.pdbx_description
1 polymer ?
#
loop_
_entity_poly.entity_id
_entity_poly.type
_entity_poly.pdbx_seq_one_letter_code
_entity_poly.pdbx_strand_id
1 'polypeptide(L)'
;VIVRLMAGALEPKDLLYLTKIAQSLQMQSFLSVSSEKQIQSLVSLSPGSLSAVVVSNRILEDFSFDESGEQALTLLRSDAMKEFVAKHEDVTIFVEGRVGIIERDGADGTKCAANYIKELKDAGAFGAFVAGGLADNEKSVEDAWQTLCD
;
A
#
# COMPACT_ATOMS: atom_id res chain seq x y z
N VAL A 1 -11.97 -13.66 6.83
CA VAL A 1 -11.41 -12.74 7.84
C VAL A 1 -10.05 -12.26 7.35
N ILE A 2 -9.72 -10.97 7.51
CA ILE A 2 -8.43 -10.42 7.11
C ILE A 2 -7.58 -10.21 8.36
N VAL A 3 -6.30 -10.60 8.30
CA VAL A 3 -5.29 -10.20 9.28
C VAL A 3 -4.32 -9.25 8.61
N ARG A 4 -4.06 -8.12 9.28
CA ARG A 4 -3.11 -7.14 8.82
C ARG A 4 -1.83 -7.22 9.65
N LEU A 5 -0.71 -7.42 8.99
CA LEU A 5 0.61 -7.54 9.59
C LEU A 5 1.48 -6.36 9.14
N MET A 6 2.21 -5.75 10.07
CA MET A 6 3.15 -4.68 9.77
C MET A 6 4.54 -5.30 9.61
N ALA A 7 5.04 -5.40 8.38
CA ALA A 7 6.30 -6.11 8.12
C ALA A 7 7.49 -5.47 8.85
N GLY A 8 7.49 -4.14 9.01
CA GLY A 8 8.50 -3.41 9.78
C GLY A 8 8.47 -3.64 11.29
N ALA A 9 7.38 -4.18 11.84
CA ALA A 9 7.22 -4.39 13.27
C ALA A 9 7.49 -5.84 13.72
N LEU A 10 7.83 -6.74 12.79
CA LEU A 10 7.98 -8.16 13.03
C LEU A 10 9.38 -8.62 12.63
N GLU A 11 9.97 -9.52 13.43
CA GLU A 11 11.15 -10.24 12.97
C GLU A 11 10.77 -11.21 11.84
N PRO A 12 11.71 -11.56 10.94
CA PRO A 12 11.42 -12.46 9.82
C PRO A 12 10.80 -13.80 10.24
N LYS A 13 11.22 -14.35 11.38
CA LYS A 13 10.67 -15.60 11.92
C LYS A 13 9.18 -15.44 12.29
N ASP A 14 8.82 -14.32 12.91
CA ASP A 14 7.45 -14.06 13.37
C ASP A 14 6.53 -13.80 12.19
N LEU A 15 7.03 -13.08 11.17
CA LEU A 15 6.32 -12.89 9.91
C LEU A 15 5.98 -14.23 9.24
N LEU A 16 6.94 -15.16 9.20
CA LEU A 16 6.74 -16.51 8.66
C LEU A 16 5.72 -17.31 9.50
N TYR A 17 5.80 -17.26 10.83
CA TYR A 17 4.86 -17.97 11.69
C TYR A 17 3.44 -17.42 11.59
N LEU A 18 3.27 -16.10 11.64
CA LEU A 18 1.96 -15.46 11.60
C LEU A 18 1.27 -15.67 10.25
N THR A 19 2.02 -15.61 9.13
CA THR A 19 1.45 -15.91 7.80
C THR A 19 1.02 -17.38 7.68
N LYS A 20 1.78 -18.33 8.24
CA LYS A 20 1.37 -19.75 8.31
C LYS A 20 0.13 -19.98 9.17
N ILE A 21 0.03 -19.30 10.31
CA ILE A 21 -1.16 -19.36 11.19
C ILE A 21 -2.37 -18.81 10.44
N ALA A 22 -2.24 -17.64 9.82
CA ALA A 22 -3.31 -17.02 9.03
C ALA A 22 -3.79 -17.95 7.91
N GLN A 23 -2.86 -18.56 7.16
CA GLN A 23 -3.16 -19.52 6.11
C GLN A 23 -3.89 -20.76 6.66
N SER A 24 -3.43 -21.32 7.78
CA SER A 24 -4.05 -22.49 8.43
C SER A 24 -5.47 -22.21 8.90
N LEU A 25 -5.75 -20.96 9.28
CA LEU A 25 -7.07 -20.46 9.67
C LEU A 25 -7.89 -19.93 8.47
N GLN A 26 -7.40 -20.11 7.23
CA GLN A 26 -8.04 -19.62 6.01
C GLN A 26 -8.33 -18.11 6.04
N MET A 27 -7.46 -17.35 6.72
CA MET A 27 -7.50 -15.90 6.75
C MET A 27 -6.74 -15.33 5.55
N GLN A 28 -7.18 -14.16 5.09
CA GLN A 28 -6.44 -13.38 4.11
C GLN A 28 -5.37 -12.56 4.82
N SER A 29 -4.12 -12.69 4.38
CA SER A 29 -2.96 -12.05 5.00
C SER A 29 -2.56 -10.80 4.20
N PHE A 30 -2.68 -9.62 4.81
CA PHE A 30 -2.32 -8.35 4.20
C PHE A 30 -1.09 -7.80 4.92
N LEU A 31 0.01 -7.62 4.19
CA LEU A 31 1.28 -7.17 4.78
C LEU A 31 1.57 -5.72 4.38
N SER A 32 1.74 -4.87 5.38
CA SER A 32 2.09 -3.47 5.17
C SER A 32 3.60 -3.28 5.13
N VAL A 33 4.08 -2.55 4.12
CA VAL A 33 5.49 -2.21 3.91
C VAL A 33 5.67 -0.72 3.67
N SER A 34 6.79 -0.17 4.13
CA SER A 34 7.20 1.22 3.94
C SER A 34 8.68 1.37 3.54
N SER A 35 9.38 0.25 3.26
CA SER A 35 10.77 0.24 2.80
C SER A 35 11.08 -0.96 1.91
N GLU A 36 12.10 -0.84 1.04
CA GLU A 36 12.53 -1.95 0.18
C GLU A 36 13.01 -3.17 0.96
N LYS A 37 13.70 -2.96 2.09
CA LYS A 37 14.15 -4.03 2.97
C LYS A 37 12.99 -4.89 3.47
N GLN A 38 11.83 -4.27 3.74
CA GLN A 38 10.63 -5.00 4.12
C GLN A 38 10.03 -5.76 2.93
N ILE A 39 10.04 -5.19 1.72
CA ILE A 39 9.60 -5.91 0.51
C ILE A 39 10.48 -7.13 0.26
N GLN A 40 11.80 -6.99 0.37
CA GLN A 40 12.77 -8.09 0.24
C GLN A 40 12.53 -9.19 1.26
N SER A 41 12.15 -8.85 2.50
CA SER A 41 11.84 -9.87 3.49
C SER A 41 10.59 -10.69 3.11
N LEU A 42 9.64 -10.10 2.37
CA LEU A 42 8.46 -10.80 1.88
C LEU A 42 8.79 -11.85 0.82
N VAL A 43 9.83 -11.62 0.01
CA VAL A 43 10.30 -12.59 -0.99
C VAL A 43 10.66 -13.94 -0.33
N SER A 44 11.05 -13.96 0.94
CA SER A 44 11.38 -15.21 1.65
C SER A 44 10.15 -16.06 1.99
N LEU A 45 8.94 -15.50 1.91
CA LEU A 45 7.70 -16.20 2.22
C LEU A 45 7.33 -17.19 1.11
N SER A 46 6.52 -18.20 1.47
CA SER A 46 6.05 -19.18 0.50
C SER A 46 4.97 -18.57 -0.42
N PRO A 47 4.97 -18.87 -1.73
CA PRO A 47 3.86 -18.50 -2.61
C PRO A 47 2.51 -18.95 -2.04
N GLY A 48 1.46 -18.13 -2.21
CA GLY A 48 0.13 -18.37 -1.64
C GLY A 48 0.00 -18.16 -0.13
N SER A 49 1.05 -17.75 0.60
CA SER A 49 0.92 -17.39 2.03
C SER A 49 0.37 -15.98 2.27
N LEU A 50 0.38 -15.15 1.21
CA LEU A 50 -0.04 -13.76 1.21
C LEU A 50 -1.22 -13.58 0.26
N SER A 51 -2.17 -12.73 0.66
CA SER A 51 -3.24 -12.31 -0.25
C SER A 51 -2.94 -10.93 -0.85
N ALA A 52 -2.27 -10.06 -0.08
CA ALA A 52 -1.96 -8.72 -0.51
C ALA A 52 -0.71 -8.13 0.16
N VAL A 53 -0.05 -7.23 -0.56
CA VAL A 53 0.95 -6.29 -0.01
C VAL A 53 0.37 -4.88 -0.06
N VAL A 54 0.57 -4.13 1.01
CA VAL A 54 0.09 -2.76 1.15
C VAL A 54 1.31 -1.84 1.28
N VAL A 55 1.56 -1.03 0.26
CA VAL A 55 2.62 -0.01 0.27
C VAL A 55 2.11 1.22 1.02
N SER A 56 2.78 1.59 2.10
CA SER A 56 2.42 2.71 2.96
C SER A 56 3.40 3.86 2.75
N ASN A 57 2.89 5.08 2.56
CA ASN A 57 3.71 6.30 2.60
C ASN A 57 3.87 6.84 4.04
N ARG A 58 3.60 6.02 5.05
CA ARG A 58 3.85 6.35 6.45
C ARG A 58 5.31 6.07 6.80
N ILE A 59 5.95 7.06 7.43
CA ILE A 59 7.26 6.95 8.02
C ILE A 59 7.08 6.32 9.41
N LEU A 60 7.67 5.14 9.66
CA LEU A 60 7.40 4.38 10.88
C LEU A 60 8.16 4.94 12.09
N GLU A 61 9.24 5.66 11.84
CA GLU A 61 10.12 6.25 12.85
C GLU A 61 9.43 7.36 13.65
N ASP A 62 8.64 8.20 12.96
CA ASP A 62 7.97 9.36 13.55
C ASP A 62 6.45 9.39 13.33
N PHE A 63 5.90 8.34 12.70
CA PHE A 63 4.49 8.19 12.33
C PHE A 63 3.95 9.27 11.39
N SER A 64 4.81 10.13 10.84
CA SER A 64 4.43 11.11 9.83
C SER A 64 4.16 10.44 8.48
N PHE A 65 3.69 11.24 7.53
CA PHE A 65 3.52 10.80 6.15
C PHE A 65 4.55 11.51 5.27
N ASP A 66 5.04 10.80 4.26
CA ASP A 66 5.61 11.46 3.10
C ASP A 66 4.47 12.16 2.34
N GLU A 67 4.35 13.47 2.57
CA GLU A 67 3.33 14.33 1.94
C GLU A 67 3.59 14.55 0.44
N SER A 68 4.76 14.15 -0.09
CA SER A 68 4.99 14.14 -1.54
C SER A 68 4.38 12.89 -2.19
N GLY A 69 4.38 11.76 -1.50
CA GLY A 69 3.95 10.47 -2.04
C GLY A 69 5.01 9.74 -2.87
N GLU A 70 6.22 10.30 -3.00
CA GLU A 70 7.36 9.70 -3.69
C GLU A 70 7.82 8.39 -3.03
N GLN A 71 7.70 8.26 -1.71
CA GLN A 71 8.05 7.03 -1.01
C GLN A 71 7.26 5.84 -1.56
N ALA A 72 5.93 5.96 -1.66
CA ALA A 72 5.10 4.88 -2.18
C ALA A 72 5.40 4.59 -3.66
N LEU A 73 5.58 5.62 -4.49
CA LEU A 73 5.92 5.46 -5.91
C LEU A 73 7.28 4.80 -6.11
N THR A 74 8.28 5.19 -5.32
CA THR A 74 9.63 4.61 -5.34
C THR A 74 9.57 3.13 -4.97
N LEU A 75 8.82 2.77 -3.92
CA LEU A 75 8.67 1.38 -3.51
C LEU A 75 7.96 0.53 -4.56
N LEU A 76 6.88 1.04 -5.16
CA LEU A 76 6.17 0.34 -6.23
C LEU A 76 7.07 0.08 -7.44
N ARG A 77 7.94 1.03 -7.79
CA ARG A 77 8.86 0.95 -8.94
C ARG A 77 10.19 0.24 -8.63
N SER A 78 10.44 -0.08 -7.37
CA SER A 78 11.70 -0.66 -6.89
C SER A 78 11.98 -2.04 -7.50
N ASP A 79 13.26 -2.39 -7.59
CA ASP A 79 13.65 -3.74 -8.02
C ASP A 79 13.21 -4.82 -7.02
N ALA A 80 13.13 -4.46 -5.72
CA ALA A 80 12.57 -5.32 -4.69
C ALA A 80 11.10 -5.67 -4.97
N MET A 81 10.29 -4.71 -5.43
CA MET A 81 8.90 -4.97 -5.78
C MET A 81 8.79 -5.84 -7.04
N LYS A 82 9.65 -5.62 -8.05
CA LYS A 82 9.69 -6.47 -9.24
C LYS A 82 10.04 -7.92 -8.89
N GLU A 83 11.06 -8.11 -8.06
CA GLU A 83 11.45 -9.45 -7.58
C GLU A 83 10.31 -10.11 -6.79
N PHE A 84 9.65 -9.36 -5.92
CA PHE A 84 8.49 -9.83 -5.16
C PHE A 84 7.36 -10.31 -6.09
N VAL A 85 6.93 -9.48 -7.04
CA VAL A 85 5.85 -9.80 -7.98
C VAL A 85 6.20 -11.02 -8.84
N ALA A 86 7.45 -11.14 -9.29
CA ALA A 86 7.90 -12.29 -10.09
C ALA A 86 7.81 -13.63 -9.31
N LYS A 87 7.90 -13.60 -7.99
CA LYS A 87 7.77 -14.79 -7.13
C LYS A 87 6.34 -15.03 -6.64
N HIS A 88 5.57 -13.96 -6.48
CA HIS A 88 4.25 -13.94 -5.86
C HIS A 88 3.21 -13.37 -6.84
N GLU A 89 3.08 -13.98 -8.01
CA GLU A 89 2.23 -13.51 -9.11
C GLU A 89 0.73 -13.41 -8.72
N ASP A 90 0.31 -14.12 -7.68
CA ASP A 90 -1.05 -14.14 -7.16
C ASP A 90 -1.35 -13.02 -6.15
N VAL A 91 -0.34 -12.27 -5.71
CA VAL A 91 -0.49 -11.27 -4.65
C VAL A 91 -0.93 -9.92 -5.23
N THR A 92 -2.01 -9.37 -4.68
CA THR A 92 -2.51 -8.05 -5.06
C THR A 92 -1.74 -6.94 -4.33
N ILE A 93 -1.33 -5.90 -5.06
CA ILE A 93 -0.66 -4.74 -4.48
C ILE A 93 -1.67 -3.61 -4.23
N PHE A 94 -1.75 -3.16 -2.99
CA PHE A 94 -2.50 -1.97 -2.60
C PHE A 94 -1.55 -0.89 -2.11
N VAL A 95 -2.06 0.34 -2.05
CA VAL A 95 -1.39 1.47 -1.41
C VAL A 95 -2.24 2.06 -0.29
N GLU A 96 -1.63 2.73 0.67
CA GLU A 96 -2.36 3.42 1.74
C GLU A 96 -1.67 4.70 2.22
N GLY A 97 -2.37 5.40 3.11
CA GLY A 97 -1.88 6.57 3.83
C GLY A 97 -2.56 7.84 3.34
N ARG A 98 -1.82 8.76 2.71
CA ARG A 98 -2.37 10.03 2.18
C ARG A 98 -2.92 9.94 0.76
N VAL A 99 -3.32 8.74 0.32
CA VAL A 99 -3.98 8.57 -0.97
C VAL A 99 -5.28 9.38 -0.98
N GLY A 100 -5.52 10.14 -2.04
CA GLY A 100 -6.66 11.06 -2.14
C GLY A 100 -6.48 12.40 -1.42
N ILE A 101 -5.33 12.65 -0.78
CA ILE A 101 -4.97 13.95 -0.19
C ILE A 101 -3.79 14.57 -0.95
N ILE A 102 -2.80 13.76 -1.34
CA ILE A 102 -1.65 14.23 -2.09
C ILE A 102 -2.07 14.63 -3.51
N GLU A 103 -1.83 15.88 -3.86
CA GLU A 103 -2.10 16.42 -5.19
C GLU A 103 -0.84 16.42 -6.06
N ARG A 104 -1.01 16.12 -7.35
CA ARG A 104 0.05 16.17 -8.36
C ARG A 104 -0.39 17.00 -9.56
N ASP A 105 0.58 17.64 -10.21
CA ASP A 105 0.35 18.37 -11.45
C ASP A 105 0.02 17.38 -12.58
N GLY A 106 -1.11 17.64 -13.25
CA GLY A 106 -1.55 16.91 -14.44
C GLY A 106 -0.87 17.43 -15.70
N ALA A 107 -1.00 16.66 -16.79
CA ALA A 107 -0.48 17.07 -18.11
C ALA A 107 -1.16 18.33 -18.67
N ASP A 108 -2.35 18.65 -18.18
CA ASP A 108 -3.14 19.85 -18.46
C ASP A 108 -2.81 21.03 -17.52
N GLY A 109 -1.87 20.83 -16.58
CA GLY A 109 -1.51 21.81 -15.55
C GLY A 109 -2.45 21.83 -14.34
N THR A 110 -3.44 20.94 -14.27
CA THR A 110 -4.37 20.85 -13.13
C THR A 110 -3.70 20.11 -11.98
N LYS A 111 -3.61 20.73 -10.80
CA LYS A 111 -3.12 20.08 -9.59
C LYS A 111 -4.29 19.37 -8.89
N CYS A 112 -4.27 18.04 -8.86
CA CYS A 112 -5.39 17.23 -8.36
C CYS A 112 -4.89 15.90 -7.74
N ALA A 113 -5.61 15.36 -6.75
CA ALA A 113 -5.30 14.08 -6.10
C ALA A 113 -5.49 12.87 -7.03
N ALA A 114 -6.41 12.96 -8.00
CA ALA A 114 -6.58 11.93 -9.03
C ALA A 114 -5.32 11.71 -9.87
N ASN A 115 -4.47 12.73 -10.04
CA ASN A 115 -3.18 12.57 -10.73
C ASN A 115 -2.23 11.67 -9.95
N TYR A 116 -2.16 11.82 -8.62
CA TYR A 116 -1.37 10.93 -7.78
C TYR A 116 -1.92 9.49 -7.80
N ILE A 117 -3.24 9.33 -7.75
CA ILE A 117 -3.90 8.01 -7.85
C ILE A 117 -3.57 7.35 -9.19
N LYS A 118 -3.54 8.12 -10.29
CA LYS A 118 -3.13 7.64 -11.60
C LYS A 118 -1.65 7.18 -11.60
N GLU A 119 -0.75 7.97 -11.03
CA GLU A 119 0.67 7.58 -10.93
C GLU A 119 0.88 6.30 -10.13
N LEU A 120 0.12 6.10 -9.04
CA LEU A 120 0.15 4.88 -8.22
C LEU A 120 -0.33 3.67 -9.03
N LYS A 121 -1.42 3.83 -9.79
CA LYS A 121 -1.94 2.78 -10.67
C LYS A 121 -0.94 2.42 -11.78
N ASP A 122 -0.35 3.43 -12.42
CA ASP A 122 0.66 3.24 -13.47
C ASP A 122 1.94 2.60 -12.92
N ALA A 123 2.23 2.78 -11.62
CA ALA A 123 3.33 2.12 -10.91
C ALA A 123 3.01 0.68 -10.48
N GLY A 124 1.79 0.16 -10.73
CA GLY A 124 1.42 -1.23 -10.48
C GLY A 124 0.52 -1.46 -9.27
N ALA A 125 0.00 -0.41 -8.62
CA ALA A 125 -1.01 -0.57 -7.58
C ALA A 125 -2.36 -1.00 -8.20
N PHE A 126 -2.98 -2.03 -7.63
CA PHE A 126 -4.33 -2.48 -8.00
C PHE A 126 -5.41 -1.56 -7.43
N GLY A 127 -5.20 -1.07 -6.20
CA GLY A 127 -6.14 -0.20 -5.50
C GLY A 127 -5.52 0.46 -4.28
N ALA A 128 -6.34 1.16 -3.49
CA ALA A 128 -5.89 1.88 -2.31
C ALA A 128 -6.83 1.74 -1.12
N PHE A 129 -6.27 1.80 0.09
CA PHE A 129 -7.02 2.05 1.32
C PHE A 129 -7.03 3.56 1.60
N VAL A 130 -8.20 4.16 1.51
CA VAL A 130 -8.40 5.59 1.79
C VAL A 130 -9.27 5.71 3.04
N ALA A 131 -8.75 6.40 4.05
CA ALA A 131 -9.50 6.73 5.25
C ALA A 131 -9.42 8.23 5.54
N GLY A 132 -8.21 8.81 5.61
CA GLY A 132 -8.04 10.23 5.91
C GLY A 132 -8.68 11.17 4.88
N GLY A 133 -8.58 10.85 3.59
CA GLY A 133 -9.20 11.67 2.53
C GLY A 133 -10.72 11.57 2.46
N LEU A 134 -11.31 10.56 3.13
CA LEU A 134 -12.76 10.38 3.23
C LEU A 134 -13.30 10.78 4.62
N ALA A 135 -12.42 11.03 5.59
CA ALA A 135 -12.77 11.38 6.96
C ALA A 135 -13.07 12.88 7.06
N ASP A 136 -14.08 13.32 6.31
CA ASP A 136 -14.74 14.60 6.54
C ASP A 136 -16.15 14.31 7.05
N ASN A 137 -16.43 14.71 8.29
CA ASN A 137 -17.65 14.31 9.02
C ASN A 137 -18.94 14.90 8.42
N GLU A 138 -18.83 15.78 7.43
CA GLU A 138 -19.96 16.50 6.82
C GLU A 138 -20.29 16.02 5.40
N LYS A 139 -19.45 15.16 4.79
CA LYS A 139 -19.63 14.71 3.40
C LYS A 139 -19.99 13.23 3.33
N SER A 140 -20.92 12.87 2.42
CA SER A 140 -21.21 11.46 2.16
C SER A 140 -20.03 10.77 1.46
N VAL A 141 -20.01 9.44 1.45
CA VAL A 141 -18.97 8.67 0.73
C VAL A 141 -19.03 8.97 -0.78
N GLU A 142 -20.23 9.21 -1.32
CA GLU A 142 -20.41 9.67 -2.70
C GLU A 142 -19.77 11.05 -2.96
N ASP A 143 -19.93 12.01 -2.05
CA ASP A 143 -19.34 13.36 -2.17
C ASP A 143 -17.81 13.31 -2.06
N ALA A 144 -17.30 12.44 -1.19
CA ALA A 144 -15.86 12.26 -0.99
C ALA A 144 -15.18 11.67 -2.24
N TRP A 145 -15.90 10.89 -3.06
CA TRP A 145 -15.41 10.41 -4.36
C TRP A 145 -15.32 11.53 -5.41
N GLN A 146 -16.26 12.49 -5.39
CA GLN A 146 -16.22 13.71 -6.20
C GLN A 146 -15.06 14.64 -5.80
N THR A 147 -14.70 14.66 -4.52
CA THR A 147 -13.66 15.54 -3.95
C THR A 147 -12.23 15.20 -4.42
N LEU A 148 -12.02 14.09 -5.14
CA LEU A 148 -10.68 13.74 -5.64
C LEU A 148 -10.16 14.69 -6.72
N CYS A 149 -11.02 15.54 -7.32
CA CYS A 149 -10.67 16.54 -8.34
C CYS A 149 -11.59 17.79 -8.39
N ASP A 150 -12.56 17.94 -7.47
CA ASP A 150 -13.39 19.15 -7.35
C ASP A 150 -12.71 20.26 -6.53
#